data_AF-A0A150J6I1-F1
#
_entry.id   AF-A0A150J6I1-F1
#
_cell.length_a   1.000
_cell.length_b   1.000
_cell.length_c   1.000
_cell.angle_alpha   90.00
_cell.angle_beta   90.00
_cell.angle_gamma   90.00
#
_symmetry.space_group_name_H-M   'P 1'
#
loop_
_entity.id
_entity.type
_entity.pdbx_description
1 polymer ?
#
loop_
_entity_poly.entity_id
_entity_poly.type
_entity_poly.pdbx_seq_one_letter_code
_entity_poly.pdbx_strand_id
1 'polypeptide(L)'
;MGYCIDQRGCKFFIDKSNVENVKNVLKKHMSEFSHGSRKNFDDMSIEELFEDLRWQIDFDDFDNINYIFFIGEKSWDEFEVLSLISEYVKNGSYIEMSGEDGSMWRWVFDGKNVKEIYPEIKWE
;
A
#
# COMPACT_ATOMS: atom_id res chain seq x y z
N MET A 1 -2.44 9.95 20.52
CA MET A 1 -3.31 8.75 20.42
C MET A 1 -3.43 8.48 18.93
N GLY A 2 -2.87 7.38 18.46
CA GLY A 2 -2.99 6.99 17.05
C GLY A 2 -4.42 6.57 16.74
N TYR A 3 -4.85 6.77 15.50
CA TYR A 3 -6.15 6.30 15.02
C TYR A 3 -5.98 4.87 14.53
N CYS A 4 -6.67 3.93 15.17
CA CYS A 4 -6.60 2.52 14.82
C CYS A 4 -7.39 2.25 13.53
N ILE A 5 -6.75 1.57 12.58
CA ILE A 5 -7.38 1.11 11.35
C ILE A 5 -7.15 -0.38 11.18
N ASP A 6 -8.21 -1.08 10.77
CA ASP A 6 -8.18 -2.51 10.47
C ASP A 6 -8.42 -2.73 8.99
N GLN A 7 -7.62 -3.58 8.37
CA GLN A 7 -7.89 -4.08 7.03
C GLN A 7 -8.98 -5.17 7.08
N ARG A 8 -10.06 -4.99 6.33
CA ARG A 8 -11.23 -5.89 6.29
C ARG A 8 -11.30 -6.77 5.06
N GLY A 9 -10.68 -6.35 3.97
CA GLY A 9 -10.66 -7.10 2.72
C GLY A 9 -9.57 -6.60 1.79
N CYS A 10 -9.06 -7.49 0.94
CA CYS A 10 -8.02 -7.13 -0.01
C CYS A 10 -8.10 -8.03 -1.25
N LYS A 11 -7.95 -7.40 -2.40
CA LYS A 11 -7.68 -8.05 -3.68
C LYS A 11 -6.57 -7.25 -4.31
N PHE A 12 -5.36 -7.78 -4.32
CA PHE A 12 -4.18 -7.04 -4.76
C PHE A 12 -3.35 -7.89 -5.71
N PHE A 13 -2.75 -7.25 -6.70
CA PHE A 13 -1.87 -7.95 -7.64
C PHE A 13 -0.88 -6.98 -8.29
N ILE A 14 0.41 -7.32 -8.22
CA ILE A 14 1.48 -6.71 -9.01
C ILE A 14 2.23 -7.85 -9.71
N ASP A 15 2.34 -7.76 -11.04
CA ASP A 15 3.09 -8.73 -11.84
C ASP A 15 4.58 -8.68 -11.48
N LYS A 16 5.24 -9.84 -11.42
CA LYS A 16 6.68 -9.94 -11.12
C LYS A 16 7.56 -9.05 -11.99
N SER A 17 7.16 -8.81 -13.24
CA SER A 17 7.89 -7.93 -14.16
C SER A 17 7.95 -6.48 -13.68
N ASN A 18 7.04 -6.06 -12.79
CA ASN A 18 6.98 -4.73 -12.21
C ASN A 18 7.58 -4.63 -10.81
N VAL A 19 7.92 -5.74 -10.15
CA VAL A 19 8.44 -5.76 -8.77
C VAL A 19 9.68 -4.87 -8.63
N GLU A 20 10.61 -4.96 -9.58
CA GLU A 20 11.83 -4.13 -9.56
C GLU A 20 11.53 -2.64 -9.80
N ASN A 21 10.53 -2.33 -10.63
CA ASN A 21 10.11 -0.93 -10.86
C ASN A 21 9.52 -0.33 -9.58
N VAL A 22 8.62 -1.08 -8.91
CA VAL A 22 8.05 -0.70 -7.61
C VAL A 22 9.16 -0.47 -6.59
N LYS A 23 10.10 -1.41 -6.49
CA LYS A 23 11.25 -1.30 -5.58
C LYS A 23 12.02 0.01 -5.80
N ASN A 24 12.34 0.35 -7.05
CA ASN A 24 13.09 1.57 -7.38
C ASN A 24 12.31 2.85 -7.06
N VAL A 25 11.01 2.86 -7.31
CA VAL A 25 10.15 4.01 -7.02
C VAL A 25 10.03 4.22 -5.50
N LEU A 26 9.84 3.16 -4.72
CA LEU A 26 9.81 3.22 -3.25
C LEU A 26 11.14 3.72 -2.67
N LYS A 27 12.27 3.16 -3.13
CA LYS A 27 13.62 3.60 -2.70
C LYS A 27 13.84 5.08 -2.93
N LYS A 28 13.46 5.57 -4.12
CA LYS A 28 13.58 6.99 -4.47
C LYS A 28 12.76 7.86 -3.52
N HIS A 29 11.49 7.52 -3.31
CA HIS A 29 10.61 8.24 -2.39
C HIS A 29 11.18 8.24 -0.97
N MET A 30 11.55 7.08 -0.43
CA MET A 30 12.10 6.99 0.93
C MET A 30 13.41 7.79 1.10
N SER A 31 14.27 7.80 0.08
CA SER A 31 15.51 8.58 0.08
C SER A 31 15.25 10.10 0.11
N GLU A 32 14.22 10.57 -0.58
CA GLU A 32 13.82 11.99 -0.60
C GLU A 32 13.26 12.45 0.75
N PHE A 33 12.53 11.58 1.46
CA PHE A 33 11.88 11.92 2.74
C PHE A 33 12.76 11.63 3.98
N SER A 34 13.82 10.84 3.83
CA SER A 34 14.75 10.44 4.91
C SER A 34 15.72 11.54 5.38
N HIS A 35 15.34 12.83 5.34
CA HIS A 35 16.21 13.95 5.75
C HIS A 35 16.75 13.76 7.19
N GLY A 36 17.99 13.24 7.30
CA GLY A 36 18.70 13.00 8.56
C GLY A 36 18.81 11.54 9.02
N SER A 37 18.14 10.59 8.35
CA SER A 37 18.31 9.16 8.63
C SER A 37 19.48 8.58 7.80
N ARG A 38 20.38 7.82 8.45
CA ARG A 38 21.51 7.12 7.79
C ARG A 38 21.09 5.79 7.14
N LYS A 39 19.79 5.53 6.99
CA LYS A 39 19.33 4.23 6.50
C LYS A 39 19.66 4.11 5.01
N ASN A 40 20.45 3.10 4.65
CA ASN A 40 20.78 2.81 3.27
C ASN A 40 19.69 1.90 2.67
N PHE A 41 18.88 2.43 1.76
CA PHE A 41 17.79 1.69 1.10
C PHE A 41 18.26 0.83 -0.07
N ASP A 42 19.51 0.96 -0.54
CA ASP A 42 19.97 0.29 -1.76
C ASP A 42 19.99 -1.24 -1.63
N ASP A 43 20.36 -1.75 -0.46
CA ASP A 43 20.50 -3.19 -0.21
C ASP A 43 19.21 -3.86 0.28
N MET A 44 18.14 -3.09 0.52
CA MET A 44 16.89 -3.63 1.06
C MET A 44 16.14 -4.48 0.05
N SER A 45 15.48 -5.53 0.54
CA SER A 45 14.47 -6.29 -0.20
C SER A 45 13.20 -5.45 -0.39
N ILE A 46 12.31 -5.87 -1.28
CA ILE A 46 11.05 -5.13 -1.49
C ILE A 46 10.13 -5.25 -0.26
N GLU A 47 10.16 -6.40 0.41
CA GLU A 47 9.47 -6.67 1.66
C GLU A 47 9.92 -5.70 2.76
N GLU A 48 11.23 -5.52 2.94
CA GLU A 48 11.79 -4.57 3.92
C GLU A 48 11.35 -3.12 3.63
N LEU A 49 11.26 -2.73 2.35
CA LEU A 49 10.79 -1.39 1.96
C LEU A 49 9.30 -1.21 2.29
N PHE A 50 8.45 -2.20 2.01
CA PHE A 50 7.04 -2.15 2.39
C PHE A 50 6.88 -2.11 3.93
N GLU A 51 7.65 -2.92 4.68
CA GLU A 51 7.57 -2.97 6.14
C GLU A 51 7.95 -1.63 6.79
N ASP A 52 8.98 -0.97 6.27
CA ASP A 52 9.34 0.38 6.67
C ASP A 52 8.21 1.38 6.45
N LEU A 53 7.44 1.20 5.38
CA LEU A 53 6.25 1.96 5.01
C LEU A 53 4.97 1.44 5.68
N ARG A 54 5.09 0.53 6.66
CA ARG A 54 3.98 -0.05 7.45
C ARG A 54 3.03 -0.95 6.66
N TRP A 55 3.55 -1.59 5.64
CA TRP A 55 2.86 -2.57 4.82
C TRP A 55 3.61 -3.88 4.82
N GLN A 56 2.88 -5.00 4.78
CA GLN A 56 3.43 -6.32 4.55
C GLN A 56 2.87 -6.83 3.22
N ILE A 57 3.69 -7.54 2.45
CA ILE A 57 3.30 -8.13 1.16
C ILE A 57 3.53 -9.64 1.19
N ASP A 58 2.73 -10.37 0.40
CA ASP A 58 2.97 -11.79 0.10
C ASP A 58 3.14 -12.01 -1.40
N PHE A 59 3.83 -13.10 -1.74
CA PHE A 59 4.05 -13.55 -3.10
C PHE A 59 3.26 -14.82 -3.42
N ASP A 60 2.86 -14.98 -4.67
CA ASP A 60 2.39 -16.26 -5.21
C ASP A 60 3.57 -17.17 -5.65
N ASP A 61 3.24 -18.38 -6.10
CA ASP A 61 4.23 -19.36 -6.60
C ASP A 61 5.00 -18.90 -7.86
N PHE A 62 4.64 -17.76 -8.45
CA PHE A 62 5.25 -17.21 -9.65
C PHE A 62 6.00 -15.89 -9.37
N ASP A 63 6.25 -15.55 -8.11
CA ASP A 63 6.89 -14.31 -7.65
C ASP A 63 6.09 -13.03 -7.97
N ASN A 64 4.78 -13.13 -8.17
CA ASN A 64 3.92 -11.95 -8.21
C ASN A 64 3.51 -11.56 -6.79
N ILE A 65 3.39 -10.26 -6.52
CA ILE A 65 2.81 -9.80 -5.25
C ILE A 65 1.29 -9.98 -5.36
N ASN A 66 0.70 -10.83 -4.53
CA ASN A 66 -0.72 -11.20 -4.59
C ASN A 66 -1.52 -10.73 -3.36
N TYR A 67 -0.84 -10.17 -2.37
CA TYR A 67 -1.46 -9.69 -1.15
C TYR A 67 -0.67 -8.52 -0.58
N ILE A 68 -1.39 -7.61 0.08
CA ILE A 68 -0.83 -6.52 0.85
C ILE A 68 -1.67 -6.34 2.12
N PHE A 69 -1.00 -6.07 3.24
CA PHE A 69 -1.61 -5.94 4.55
C PHE A 69 -1.03 -4.76 5.32
N PHE A 70 -1.88 -3.92 5.91
CA PHE A 70 -1.43 -2.80 6.72
C PHE A 70 -1.05 -3.26 8.14
N ILE A 71 0.16 -2.90 8.59
CA ILE A 71 0.72 -3.32 9.90
C ILE A 71 1.03 -2.14 10.84
N GLY A 72 0.68 -0.91 10.46
CA GLY A 72 1.01 0.31 11.23
C GLY A 72 -0.15 0.95 11.97
N GLU A 73 0.09 2.19 12.40
CA GLU A 73 -0.95 3.15 12.79
C GLU A 73 -1.15 4.16 11.66
N LYS A 74 -2.37 4.67 11.45
CA LYS A 74 -2.65 5.64 10.38
C LYS A 74 -1.85 6.94 10.59
N SER A 75 -1.02 7.31 9.62
CA SER A 75 -0.16 8.50 9.65
C SER A 75 -0.22 9.37 8.38
N TRP A 76 -1.32 9.34 7.61
CA TRP A 76 -1.59 10.13 6.40
C TRP A 76 -0.78 9.74 5.16
N ASP A 77 0.40 9.15 5.32
CA ASP A 77 1.31 8.78 4.23
C ASP A 77 0.85 7.53 3.45
N GLU A 78 -0.14 6.78 3.96
CA GLU A 78 -0.57 5.51 3.34
C GLU A 78 -1.05 5.71 1.91
N PHE A 79 -1.88 6.73 1.69
CA PHE A 79 -2.44 7.01 0.37
C PHE A 79 -1.37 7.44 -0.63
N GLU A 80 -0.32 8.13 -0.18
CA GLU A 80 0.80 8.54 -1.03
C GLU A 80 1.59 7.32 -1.52
N VAL A 81 1.92 6.39 -0.62
CA VAL A 81 2.60 5.13 -0.98
C VAL A 81 1.77 4.33 -1.97
N LEU A 82 0.47 4.18 -1.73
CA LEU A 82 -0.42 3.46 -2.65
C LEU A 82 -0.56 4.17 -4.01
N SER A 83 -0.56 5.50 -4.02
CA SER A 83 -0.59 6.30 -5.25
C SER A 83 0.68 6.11 -6.07
N LEU A 84 1.83 6.09 -5.40
CA LEU A 84 3.13 5.94 -5.99
C LEU A 84 3.30 4.61 -6.75
N ILE A 85 2.70 3.53 -6.23
CA ILE A 85 2.76 2.21 -6.87
C ILE A 85 1.59 1.92 -7.81
N SER A 86 0.60 2.82 -7.89
CA SER A 86 -0.72 2.52 -8.46
C SER A 86 -0.71 2.12 -9.94
N GLU A 87 0.25 2.60 -10.73
CA GLU A 87 0.43 2.23 -12.14
C GLU A 87 0.92 0.78 -12.34
N TYR A 88 1.53 0.18 -11.31
CA TYR A 88 2.02 -1.19 -11.34
C TYR A 88 1.00 -2.19 -10.80
N VAL A 89 -0.05 -1.70 -10.13
CA VAL A 89 -1.11 -2.51 -9.53
C VAL A 89 -2.17 -2.86 -10.57
N LYS A 90 -2.60 -4.11 -10.61
CA LYS A 90 -3.63 -4.59 -11.55
C LYS A 90 -4.94 -3.82 -11.36
N ASN A 91 -5.53 -3.38 -12.48
CA ASN A 91 -6.87 -2.79 -12.51
C ASN A 91 -7.91 -3.68 -11.81
N GLY A 92 -8.73 -3.07 -10.95
CA GLY A 92 -9.74 -3.75 -10.15
C GLY A 92 -9.19 -4.38 -8.87
N SER A 93 -7.95 -4.08 -8.51
CA SER A 93 -7.43 -4.33 -7.16
C SER A 93 -8.04 -3.34 -6.17
N TYR A 94 -8.16 -3.74 -4.91
CA TYR A 94 -8.59 -2.88 -3.82
C TYR A 94 -8.04 -3.33 -2.47
N ILE A 95 -8.00 -2.38 -1.54
CA ILE A 95 -7.75 -2.61 -0.11
C ILE A 95 -8.93 -1.96 0.63
N GLU A 96 -9.61 -2.72 1.47
CA GLU A 96 -10.74 -2.27 2.28
C GLU A 96 -10.32 -2.11 3.74
N MET A 97 -10.64 -0.95 4.30
CA MET A 97 -10.27 -0.55 5.65
C MET A 97 -11.49 -0.16 6.46
N SER A 98 -11.40 -0.32 7.77
CA SER A 98 -12.31 0.27 8.74
C SER A 98 -11.54 1.00 9.83
N GLY A 99 -12.03 2.15 10.26
CA GLY A 99 -11.52 2.88 11.41
C GLY A 99 -12.30 2.58 12.68
N GLU A 100 -11.72 2.95 13.82
CA GLU A 100 -12.33 2.78 15.15
C GLU A 100 -13.65 3.54 15.35
N ASP A 101 -13.92 4.56 14.54
CA ASP A 101 -15.17 5.34 14.53
C ASP A 101 -16.28 4.68 13.70
N GLY A 102 -16.04 3.49 13.15
CA GLY A 102 -16.95 2.79 12.27
C GLY A 102 -16.92 3.29 10.82
N SER A 103 -16.05 4.25 10.48
CA SER A 103 -15.80 4.64 9.10
C SER A 103 -15.24 3.46 8.32
N MET A 104 -15.70 3.30 7.07
CA MET A 104 -15.18 2.30 6.14
C MET A 104 -14.78 3.01 4.85
N TRP A 105 -13.70 2.55 4.22
CA TRP A 105 -13.30 3.04 2.90
C TRP A 105 -12.57 1.95 2.12
N ARG A 106 -12.44 2.16 0.81
CA ARG A 106 -11.58 1.36 -0.05
C ARG A 106 -10.60 2.24 -0.80
N TRP A 107 -9.36 1.78 -0.89
CA TRP A 107 -8.44 2.24 -1.91
C TRP A 107 -8.59 1.33 -3.13
N VAL A 108 -9.02 1.89 -4.26
CA VAL A 108 -9.33 1.15 -5.49
C VAL A 108 -8.38 1.56 -6.60
N PHE A 109 -7.78 0.58 -7.27
CA PHE A 109 -6.77 0.77 -8.31
C PHE A 109 -7.37 0.58 -9.70
N ASP A 110 -7.18 1.56 -10.59
CA ASP A 110 -7.62 1.48 -11.99
C ASP A 110 -6.52 1.05 -12.97
N GLY A 111 -5.33 0.70 -12.44
CA GLY A 111 -4.13 0.38 -13.21
C GLY A 111 -3.28 1.58 -13.61
N LYS A 112 -3.66 2.79 -13.17
CA LYS A 112 -2.89 4.03 -13.35
C LYS A 112 -2.90 4.92 -12.12
N ASN A 113 -4.01 4.93 -11.40
CA ASN A 113 -4.25 5.73 -10.21
C ASN A 113 -4.92 4.87 -9.14
N VAL A 114 -4.80 5.33 -7.89
CA VAL A 114 -5.60 4.86 -6.77
C VAL A 114 -6.61 5.94 -6.38
N LYS A 115 -7.79 5.52 -5.93
CA LYS A 115 -8.82 6.41 -5.39
C LYS A 115 -9.30 5.88 -4.05
N GLU A 116 -9.47 6.78 -3.10
CA GLU A 116 -10.19 6.49 -1.87
C GLU A 116 -11.69 6.69 -2.10
N ILE A 117 -12.47 5.66 -1.79
CA ILE A 117 -13.93 5.69 -1.89
C ILE A 117 -14.56 5.28 -0.57
N TYR A 118 -15.66 5.94 -0.23
CA TYR A 118 -16.45 5.67 0.98
C TYR A 118 -17.78 5.00 0.57
N PRO A 119 -18.30 4.06 1.37
CA PRO A 119 -19.59 3.45 1.10
C PRO A 119 -20.72 4.46 1.31
N GLU A 120 -21.73 4.39 0.46
CA GLU A 120 -22.99 5.09 0.67
C GLU A 120 -23.92 4.18 1.50
N ILE A 121 -24.15 4.55 2.77
CA ILE A 121 -25.07 3.80 3.65
C ILE A 121 -26.49 4.33 3.44
N LYS A 122 -27.40 3.49 2.97
CA LYS A 122 -28.82 3.79 2.85
C LYS A 122 -29.60 2.99 3.88
N TRP A 123 -30.33 3.69 4.73
CA TRP A 123 -31.31 3.11 5.64
C TRP A 123 -32.68 3.28 4.98
N GLU A 124 -33.19 2.20 4.39
CA GLU A 124 -34.57 2.13 3.89
C GLU A 124 -35.56 1.84 5.02
#